data_AF-A0A7C6ZD13-F1
#
_entry.id   AF-A0A7C6ZD13-F1
#
_cell.length_a   1.000
_cell.length_b   1.000
_cell.length_c   1.000
_cell.angle_alpha   90.00
_cell.angle_beta   90.00
_cell.angle_gamma   90.00
#
_symmetry.space_group_name_H-M   'P 1'
#
loop_
_entity.id
_entity.type
_entity.pdbx_description
1 polymer ?
#
loop_
_entity_poly.entity_id
_entity_poly.type
_entity_poly.pdbx_seq_one_letter_code
_entity_poly.pdbx_strand_id
1 'polypeptide(L)'
;MEREVLVRELTRSVRESSREFILRYELAVRDRIDGFGDRKYILRARVIEATSEHPSESGCELVLPAASEKRGEELFDMIASAESPVFPVHVPEIVRDELAATAMDEAVTLLPSAFESGQRVSA
;
A
#
# COMPACT_ATOMS: atom_id res chain seq x y z
N MET A 1 -6.21 -24.48 2.19
CA MET A 1 -4.75 -24.30 2.43
C MET A 1 -4.34 -23.07 1.64
N GLU A 2 -3.60 -22.13 2.22
CA GLU A 2 -3.24 -20.86 1.58
C GLU A 2 -1.76 -20.87 1.21
N ARG A 3 -1.40 -20.35 0.04
CA ARG A 3 -0.03 -20.19 -0.44
C ARG A 3 0.28 -18.70 -0.50
N GLU A 4 1.35 -18.30 0.15
CA GLU A 4 1.90 -16.96 0.01
C GLU A 4 3.11 -16.99 -0.94
N VAL A 5 3.16 -16.04 -1.85
CA VAL A 5 4.23 -15.86 -2.83
C VAL A 5 4.74 -14.43 -2.71
N LEU A 6 6.02 -14.27 -2.38
CA LEU A 6 6.68 -12.98 -2.44
C LEU A 6 6.79 -12.52 -3.89
N VAL A 7 6.26 -11.34 -4.20
CA VAL A 7 6.27 -10.75 -5.53
C VAL A 7 7.45 -9.80 -5.66
N ARG A 8 7.65 -8.92 -4.67
CA ARG A 8 8.72 -7.93 -4.65
C ARG A 8 9.24 -7.76 -3.23
N GLU A 9 10.53 -7.46 -3.13
CA GLU A 9 11.17 -7.03 -1.90
C GLU A 9 12.13 -5.87 -2.19
N LEU A 10 12.28 -4.98 -1.22
CA LEU A 10 13.31 -3.96 -1.23
C LEU A 10 13.85 -3.79 0.19
N THR A 11 15.17 -3.69 0.30
CA THR A 11 15.84 -3.35 1.55
C THR A 11 16.58 -2.02 1.38
N ARG A 12 16.42 -1.10 2.33
CA ARG A 12 17.17 0.16 2.41
C ARG A 12 17.84 0.29 3.77
N SER A 13 19.10 0.71 3.79
CA SER A 13 19.77 1.11 5.02
C SER A 13 19.69 2.62 5.19
N VAL A 14 19.37 3.05 6.41
CA VAL A 14 19.28 4.45 6.79
C VAL A 14 20.15 4.63 8.01
N ARG A 15 21.07 5.59 7.94
CA ARG A 15 21.90 5.97 9.08
C ARG A 15 21.36 7.27 9.66
N GLU A 16 20.96 7.22 10.92
CA GLU A 16 20.55 8.39 11.67
C GLU A 16 21.49 8.58 12.86
N SER A 17 22.29 9.65 12.81
CA SER A 17 23.33 9.93 13.79
C SER A 17 24.31 8.76 13.96
N SER A 18 24.25 8.04 15.09
CA SER A 18 25.10 6.87 15.40
C SER A 18 24.39 5.53 15.25
N ARG A 19 23.12 5.52 14.80
CA ARG A 19 22.30 4.32 14.65
C ARG A 19 22.11 3.98 13.18
N GLU A 20 22.12 2.69 12.87
CA GLU A 20 21.79 2.20 11.54
C GLU A 20 20.50 1.41 11.58
N PHE A 21 19.56 1.77 10.72
CA PHE A 21 18.27 1.13 10.57
C PHE A 21 18.20 0.46 9.21
N ILE A 22 17.72 -0.78 9.18
CA ILE A 22 17.45 -1.53 7.97
C ILE A 22 15.95 -1.57 7.78
N LEU A 23 15.47 -0.91 6.74
CA LEU A 23 14.07 -0.92 6.32
C LEU A 23 13.89 -2.01 5.27
N ARG A 24 12.90 -2.89 5.48
CA ARG A 24 12.53 -3.95 4.54
C ARG A 24 11.08 -3.75 4.14
N TYR A 25 10.84 -3.68 2.84
CA TYR A 25 9.52 -3.59 2.24
C TYR A 25 9.28 -4.86 1.43
N GLU A 26 8.12 -5.49 1.62
CA GLU A 26 7.75 -6.71 0.91
C GLU A 26 6.34 -6.55 0.35
N LEU A 27 6.16 -6.95 -0.90
CA LEU A 27 4.86 -7.16 -1.51
C LEU A 27 4.72 -8.66 -1.77
N ALA A 28 3.75 -9.28 -1.10
CA ALA A 28 3.41 -10.68 -1.27
C ALA A 28 1.97 -10.84 -1.74
N VAL A 29 1.70 -11.98 -2.37
CA VAL A 29 0.37 -12.40 -2.80
C VAL A 29 0.02 -13.65 -2.05
N ARG A 30 -1.16 -13.68 -1.44
CA ARG A 30 -1.72 -14.85 -0.77
C ARG A 30 -2.91 -15.36 -1.55
N ASP A 31 -2.76 -16.56 -2.08
CA ASP A 31 -3.77 -17.28 -2.86
C ASP A 31 -4.26 -18.51 -2.08
N ARG A 32 -5.55 -18.85 -2.19
CA ARG A 32 -6.00 -20.17 -1.74
C ARG A 32 -5.60 -21.24 -2.76
N ILE A 33 -5.06 -22.34 -2.25
CA ILE A 33 -4.60 -23.49 -3.04
C ILE A 33 -5.78 -24.21 -3.74
N ASP A 34 -7.01 -24.05 -3.24
CA ASP A 34 -8.22 -24.61 -3.85
C ASP A 34 -8.68 -23.82 -5.09
N GLY A 35 -8.05 -22.69 -5.43
CA GLY A 35 -8.40 -21.84 -6.58
C GLY A 35 -9.74 -21.12 -6.45
N PHE A 36 -10.48 -21.35 -5.36
CA PHE A 36 -11.76 -20.72 -5.04
C PHE A 36 -11.58 -19.85 -3.80
N GLY A 37 -10.94 -18.70 -3.98
CA GLY A 37 -10.77 -17.71 -2.94
C GLY A 37 -10.27 -16.39 -3.51
N ASP A 38 -10.59 -15.29 -2.81
CA ASP A 38 -10.11 -13.98 -3.16
C ASP A 38 -8.59 -13.92 -2.99
N ARG A 39 -7.86 -13.67 -4.08
CA ARG A 39 -6.44 -13.33 -4.11
C ARG A 39 -6.20 -12.11 -3.21
N LYS A 40 -5.25 -12.16 -2.29
CA LYS A 40 -4.96 -11.03 -1.39
C LYS A 40 -3.56 -10.52 -1.62
N TYR A 41 -3.40 -9.21 -1.65
CA TYR A 41 -2.07 -8.58 -1.67
C TYR A 41 -1.69 -8.21 -0.26
N ILE A 42 -0.43 -8.40 0.09
CA ILE A 42 0.08 -8.18 1.42
C ILE A 42 1.29 -7.29 1.30
N LEU A 43 1.19 -6.09 1.85
CA LEU A 43 2.29 -5.15 1.94
C LEU A 43 2.85 -5.22 3.36
N ARG A 44 4.14 -5.53 3.49
CA ARG A 44 4.86 -5.51 4.78
C ARG A 44 5.93 -4.47 4.76
N ALA A 45 6.08 -3.78 5.87
CA ALA A 45 7.23 -2.94 6.14
C ALA A 45 7.81 -3.33 7.50
N ARG A 46 9.13 -3.48 7.55
CA ARG A 46 9.87 -3.77 8.79
C ARG A 46 11.03 -2.81 8.93
N VAL A 47 11.36 -2.48 10.16
CA VAL A 47 12.57 -1.73 10.54
C VAL A 47 13.33 -2.56 11.55
N ILE A 48 14.64 -2.69 11.33
CA ILE A 48 15.56 -3.39 12.20
C ILE A 48 16.67 -2.42 12.58
N GLU A 49 16.88 -2.19 13.88
CA GLU A 49 18.06 -1.44 14.35
C GLU A 49 19.29 -2.35 14.32
N ALA A 50 20.20 -2.11 13.37
CA ALA A 50 21.36 -2.97 13.09
C ALA A 50 22.52 -2.78 14.09
N THR A 51 22.58 -1.63 14.76
CA THR A 51 23.68 -1.25 15.67
C THR A 51 23.42 -1.59 17.14
N SER A 52 22.27 -2.18 17.47
CA SER A 52 21.93 -2.57 18.83
C SER A 52 22.49 -3.95 19.17
N GLU A 53 23.05 -4.12 20.38
CA GLU A 53 23.42 -5.44 20.93
C GLU A 53 22.21 -6.39 21.01
N HIS A 54 20.99 -5.81 20.98
CA HIS A 54 19.73 -6.51 20.83
C HIS A 54 18.97 -5.92 19.64
N PRO A 55 19.03 -6.53 18.44
CA PRO A 55 18.35 -6.00 17.27
C PRO A 55 16.84 -5.97 17.54
N SER A 56 16.30 -4.75 17.61
CA SER A 56 14.88 -4.53 17.80
C SER A 56 14.23 -4.48 16.41
N GLU A 57 13.29 -5.39 16.16
CA GLU A 57 12.47 -5.41 14.95
C GLU A 57 11.11 -4.79 15.27
N SER A 58 10.66 -3.87 14.43
CA SER A 58 9.29 -3.38 14.41
C SER A 58 8.76 -3.45 12.99
N GLY A 59 7.46 -3.65 12.82
CA GLY A 59 6.89 -3.77 11.48
C GLY A 59 5.38 -3.65 11.45
N CYS A 60 4.85 -3.54 10.25
CA CYS A 60 3.43 -3.57 9.96
C CYS A 60 3.15 -4.53 8.80
N GLU A 61 1.96 -5.10 8.80
CA GLU A 61 1.41 -5.89 7.69
C GLU A 61 0.05 -5.29 7.31
N LEU A 62 -0.15 -5.05 6.03
CA LEU A 62 -1.42 -4.57 5.46
C LEU A 62 -1.90 -5.56 4.42
N VAL A 63 -3.17 -5.95 4.55
CA VAL A 63 -3.84 -6.83 3.60
C VAL A 63 -4.73 -6.00 2.71
N LEU A 64 -4.40 -5.97 1.42
CA LEU A 64 -5.15 -5.28 0.37
C LEU A 64 -6.10 -6.26 -0.33
N PRO A 65 -7.30 -5.79 -0.73
CA PRO A 65 -8.28 -6.60 -1.44
C PRO A 65 -7.82 -7.00 -2.85
N ALA A 66 -8.40 -8.10 -3.38
CA ALA A 66 -8.03 -8.71 -4.66
C ALA A 66 -8.10 -7.77 -5.86
N ALA A 67 -9.09 -6.87 -5.86
CA ALA A 67 -9.32 -5.90 -6.94
C ALA A 67 -8.20 -4.86 -7.06
N SER A 68 -7.25 -4.84 -6.12
CA SER A 68 -6.20 -3.83 -6.01
C SER A 68 -4.82 -4.34 -6.44
N GLU A 69 -4.70 -5.34 -7.34
CA GLU A 69 -3.41 -5.86 -7.82
C GLU A 69 -2.46 -4.73 -8.27
N LYS A 70 -2.90 -3.98 -9.29
CA LYS A 70 -2.13 -2.87 -9.85
C LYS A 70 -1.83 -1.81 -8.77
N ARG A 71 -2.77 -1.58 -7.86
CA ARG A 71 -2.59 -0.62 -6.77
C ARG A 71 -1.63 -1.08 -5.70
N GLY A 72 -1.57 -2.38 -5.42
CA GLY A 72 -0.59 -2.94 -4.48
C GLY A 72 0.83 -2.73 -4.98
N GLU A 73 1.04 -2.87 -6.29
CA GLU A 73 2.31 -2.54 -6.94
C GLU A 73 2.62 -1.05 -6.92
N GLU A 74 1.64 -0.20 -7.29
CA GLU A 74 1.79 1.27 -7.26
C GLU A 74 2.10 1.79 -5.84
N LEU A 75 1.41 1.27 -4.81
CA LEU A 75 1.67 1.59 -3.40
C LEU A 75 3.06 1.14 -2.97
N PHE A 76 3.48 -0.07 -3.37
CA PHE A 76 4.83 -0.55 -3.11
C PHE A 76 5.87 0.37 -3.75
N ASP A 77 5.69 0.74 -5.02
CA ASP A 77 6.61 1.63 -5.73
C ASP A 77 6.69 3.02 -5.11
N MET A 78 5.55 3.58 -4.70
CA MET A 78 5.49 4.87 -4.02
C MET A 78 6.28 4.85 -2.70
N ILE A 79 6.10 3.82 -1.88
CA ILE A 79 6.80 3.69 -0.59
C ILE A 79 8.28 3.39 -0.80
N ALA A 80 8.59 2.47 -1.72
CA ALA A 80 9.95 2.01 -2.01
C ALA A 80 10.81 3.12 -2.63
N SER A 81 10.21 3.92 -3.51
CA SER A 81 10.89 4.98 -4.28
C SER A 81 10.83 6.35 -3.61
N ALA A 82 10.22 6.46 -2.43
CA ALA A 82 10.18 7.71 -1.69
C ALA A 82 11.61 8.23 -1.43
N GLU A 83 11.81 9.55 -1.62
CA GLU A 83 13.09 10.20 -1.38
C GLU A 83 13.51 10.04 0.08
N SER A 84 12.56 10.24 0.99
CA SER A 84 12.71 9.98 2.42
C SER A 84 12.29 8.55 2.76
N PRO A 85 13.01 7.88 3.67
CA PRO A 85 12.66 6.53 4.11
C PRO A 85 11.32 6.51 4.84
N VAL A 86 10.42 5.62 4.42
CA VAL A 86 9.11 5.44 5.05
C VAL A 86 9.21 4.39 6.14
N PHE A 87 9.05 4.77 7.40
CA PHE A 87 9.05 3.83 8.51
C PHE A 87 7.72 3.06 8.59
N PRO A 88 7.72 1.82 9.12
CA PRO A 88 6.52 0.98 9.17
C PRO A 88 5.31 1.64 9.82
N VAL A 89 5.51 2.52 10.81
CA VAL A 89 4.44 3.24 11.49
C VAL A 89 3.62 4.14 10.55
N HIS A 90 4.22 4.65 9.47
CA HIS A 90 3.56 5.56 8.53
C HIS A 90 2.87 4.84 7.36
N VAL A 91 3.23 3.58 7.10
CA VAL A 91 2.73 2.82 5.96
C VAL A 91 1.20 2.65 5.99
N PRO A 92 0.54 2.34 7.12
CA PRO A 92 -0.93 2.26 7.17
C PRO A 92 -1.63 3.56 6.80
N GLU A 93 -1.08 4.70 7.21
CA GLU A 93 -1.69 6.01 6.94
C GLU A 93 -1.56 6.36 5.46
N ILE A 94 -0.36 6.19 4.87
CA ILE A 94 -0.11 6.42 3.45
C ILE A 94 -1.04 5.56 2.58
N VAL A 95 -1.15 4.26 2.90
CA VAL A 95 -2.02 3.35 2.15
C VAL A 95 -3.48 3.75 2.26
N ARG A 96 -3.95 4.14 3.45
CA ARG A 96 -5.33 4.59 3.65
C ARG A 96 -5.63 5.86 2.85
N ASP A 97 -4.74 6.84 2.91
CA ASP A 97 -4.94 8.13 2.25
C ASP A 97 -4.96 7.96 0.73
N GLU A 98 -4.08 7.11 0.18
CA GLU A 98 -4.06 6.80 -1.25
C GLU A 98 -5.33 6.08 -1.70
N LEU A 99 -5.77 5.05 -0.95
CA LEU A 99 -7.01 4.32 -1.25
C LEU A 99 -8.24 5.24 -1.18
N ALA A 100 -8.26 6.19 -0.24
CA ALA A 100 -9.33 7.18 -0.12
C ALA A 100 -9.31 8.16 -1.30
N ALA A 101 -8.13 8.66 -1.68
CA ALA A 101 -7.98 9.58 -2.81
C ALA A 101 -8.48 8.93 -4.11
N THR A 102 -8.13 7.67 -4.38
CA THR A 102 -8.60 7.02 -5.61
C THR A 102 -10.07 6.64 -5.56
N ALA A 103 -10.62 6.27 -4.40
CA ALA A 103 -12.05 6.02 -4.27
C ALA A 103 -12.88 7.27 -4.60
N MET A 104 -12.35 8.46 -4.30
CA MET A 104 -12.96 9.73 -4.68
C MET A 104 -12.81 10.04 -6.19
N ASP A 105 -11.67 9.70 -6.80
CA ASP A 105 -11.44 9.90 -8.24
C ASP A 105 -12.36 9.04 -9.13
N GLU A 106 -12.56 7.77 -8.75
CA GLU A 106 -13.51 6.88 -9.43
C GLU A 106 -14.96 7.36 -9.30
N ALA A 107 -15.32 7.98 -8.17
CA ALA A 107 -16.64 8.55 -7.95
C ALA A 107 -16.88 9.83 -8.78
N VAL A 108 -15.85 10.65 -8.99
CA VAL A 108 -15.95 11.88 -9.81
C VAL A 108 -16.07 11.54 -11.30
N THR A 109 -15.45 10.45 -11.75
CA THR A 109 -15.51 10.00 -13.15
C THR A 109 -16.87 9.41 -13.53
N LEU A 110 -17.66 8.97 -12.55
CA LEU A 110 -18.99 8.39 -12.74
C LEU A 110 -20.15 9.38 -12.56
N LEU A 111 -19.89 10.67 -12.33
CA LEU A 111 -20.96 11.67 -12.42
C LEU A 111 -21.34 11.86 -13.89
N PRO A 112 -22.54 11.46 -14.34
CA PRO A 112 -22.98 11.77 -15.68
C PRO A 112 -23.05 13.29 -15.80
N SER A 113 -22.50 13.82 -16.90
CA SER A 113 -22.76 15.17 -17.38
C SER A 113 -24.26 15.32 -17.68
N ALA A 114 -25.06 15.52 -16.65
CA ALA A 114 -26.51 15.67 -16.75
C ALA A 114 -26.94 16.87 -15.91
N PHE A 115 -26.52 18.06 -16.32
CA PHE A 115 -27.20 19.29 -15.89
C PHE A 115 -27.03 20.43 -16.90
N GLU A 116 -27.38 20.18 -18.17
CA GLU A 116 -27.78 21.28 -19.07
C GLU A 116 -29.07 20.90 -19.79
N SER A 117 -30.18 21.43 -19.29
CA SER A 117 -31.16 22.17 -20.10
C SER A 117 -32.22 22.74 -19.17
N GLY A 118 -32.04 24.01 -18.81
CA GLY A 118 -33.12 24.80 -18.29
C GLY A 118 -34.18 24.97 -19.36
N GLN A 119 -35.39 24.47 -19.10
CA GLN A 119 -36.58 24.95 -19.77
C GLN A 119 -37.52 25.51 -18.70
N ARG A 120 -37.42 26.83 -18.52
CA ARG A 120 -38.38 27.67 -17.79
C ARG A 120 -39.39 28.23 -18.80
N VAL A 121 -40.58 28.55 -18.25
CA VAL A 121 -41.82 29.13 -18.80
C VAL A 121 -42.70 28.13 -19.59
N SER A 122 -43.86 27.65 -19.11
CA SER A 122 -45.03 28.25 -18.43
C SER A 122 -45.73 29.33 -19.25
N ALA A 123 -46.77 28.94 -19.99
CA ALA A 123 -48.14 29.48 -20.02
C ALA A 123 -48.84 29.06 -21.32
#